data_AF-A0A6N0DPJ9-F1
#
_entry.id   AF-A0A6N0DPJ9-F1
#
_cell.length_a   1.000
_cell.length_b   1.000
_cell.length_c   1.000
_cell.angle_alpha   90.00
_cell.angle_beta   90.00
_cell.angle_gamma   90.00
#
_symmetry.space_group_name_H-M   'P 1'
#
loop_
_entity.id
_entity.type
_entity.pdbx_description
1 polymer ?
#
loop_
_entity_poly.entity_id
_entity_poly.type
_entity_poly.pdbx_seq_one_letter_code
_entity_poly.pdbx_strand_id
1 'polypeptide(L)' 'MSRQNQATAIYAEATSEKPVLSLSGLCNDAADHVARARTALDLEAADPDMAMAHLDNAIGCLKAMVAESKAILRGA' A
#
# COMPACT_ATOMS: atom_id res chain seq x y z
N MET A 1 53.53 -19.09 5.49
CA MET A 1 52.87 -18.65 4.24
C MET A 1 51.36 -18.68 4.53
N SER A 2 50.73 -17.65 5.09
CA SER A 2 50.31 -16.34 4.53
C SER A 2 49.24 -16.39 3.42
N ARG A 3 48.05 -15.91 3.82
CA ARG A 3 47.07 -15.03 3.14
C ARG A 3 46.15 -15.62 2.04
N GLN A 4 44.84 -15.60 2.33
CA GLN A 4 43.76 -14.87 1.61
C GLN A 4 42.42 -15.61 1.85
N ASN A 5 41.53 -15.12 2.71
CA ASN A 5 40.59 -13.98 2.58
C ASN A 5 39.24 -14.37 1.95
N GLN A 6 38.22 -14.26 2.82
CA GLN A 6 36.94 -13.59 2.57
C GLN A 6 36.09 -14.03 1.37
N ALA A 7 35.02 -14.77 1.67
CA ALA A 7 33.74 -14.60 1.00
C ALA A 7 32.64 -14.61 2.06
N THR A 8 32.44 -13.44 2.67
CA THR A 8 31.13 -12.86 2.96
C THR A 8 30.10 -13.73 3.68
N ALA A 9 30.10 -13.58 5.00
CA ALA A 9 28.86 -13.39 5.74
C ALA A 9 28.03 -12.30 5.05
N ILE A 10 26.77 -12.60 4.73
CA ILE A 10 25.57 -11.75 4.81
C ILE A 10 24.43 -12.72 4.43
N TYR A 11 23.96 -13.52 5.39
CA TYR A 11 22.55 -13.87 5.36
C TYR A 11 21.87 -12.65 5.94
N ALA A 12 21.49 -11.76 5.03
CA ALA A 12 20.74 -10.57 5.30
C ALA A 12 19.59 -10.96 6.23
N GLU A 13 19.58 -10.31 7.37
CA GLU A 13 18.46 -10.26 8.30
C GLU A 13 17.20 -10.08 7.46
N ALA A 14 16.33 -11.09 7.49
CA ALA A 14 14.96 -10.97 7.02
C ALA A 14 14.27 -10.00 7.99
N THR A 15 14.55 -8.71 7.83
CA THR A 15 13.63 -7.67 8.26
C THR A 15 12.37 -7.92 7.45
N SER A 16 11.36 -8.47 8.11
CA SER A 16 9.99 -8.48 7.63
C SER A 16 9.51 -7.03 7.60
N GLU A 17 10.07 -6.23 6.68
CA GLU A 17 9.49 -4.97 6.26
C GLU A 17 8.21 -5.37 5.53
N LYS A 18 7.07 -5.28 6.24
CA LYS A 18 5.78 -5.16 5.57
C LYS A 18 6.00 -4.15 4.46
N PRO A 19 5.69 -4.48 3.19
CA PRO A 19 5.90 -3.53 2.12
C PRO A 19 5.14 -2.28 2.51
N VAL A 20 5.87 -1.21 2.82
CA VAL A 20 5.32 0.14 2.84
C VAL A 20 4.82 0.29 1.43
N LEU A 21 3.51 0.15 1.22
CA LEU A 21 2.93 0.38 -0.10
C LEU A 21 3.35 1.79 -0.45
N SER A 22 4.28 1.94 -1.40
CA SER A 22 4.74 3.25 -1.83
C SER A 22 3.51 4.10 -2.14
N LEU A 23 3.51 5.40 -1.84
CA LEU A 23 2.39 6.32 -2.11
C LEU A 23 1.59 6.04 -3.41
N SER A 24 2.26 5.66 -4.51
CA SER A 24 1.65 5.23 -5.76
C SER A 24 0.72 4.01 -5.65
N GLY A 25 1.09 2.99 -4.88
CA GLY A 25 0.27 1.82 -4.58
C GLY A 25 -0.98 2.18 -3.78
N LEU A 26 -0.84 3.01 -2.74
CA LEU A 26 -1.99 3.50 -1.98
C LEU A 26 -2.95 4.33 -2.84
N CYS A 27 -2.43 5.15 -3.76
CA CYS A 27 -3.24 5.87 -4.74
C CYS A 27 -3.96 4.92 -5.69
N ASN A 28 -3.28 3.89 -6.19
CA ASN A 28 -3.86 2.92 -7.10
C ASN A 28 -4.99 2.13 -6.42
N ASP A 29 -4.75 1.64 -5.21
CA ASP A 29 -5.74 0.88 -4.44
C ASP A 29 -6.98 1.73 -4.10
N ALA A 30 -6.77 3.01 -3.73
CA ALA A 30 -7.88 3.94 -3.52
C ALA A 30 -8.72 4.14 -4.79
N ALA A 31 -8.07 4.32 -5.94
CA ALA A 31 -8.74 4.50 -7.23
C ALA A 31 -9.52 3.23 -7.64
N ASP A 32 -8.94 2.04 -7.45
CA ASP A 32 -9.57 0.76 -7.71
C ASP A 32 -10.83 0.56 -6.85
N HIS A 33 -10.77 0.90 -5.58
CA HIS A 33 -11.93 0.86 -4.70
C HIS A 33 -13.04 1.82 -5.15
N VAL A 34 -12.72 3.05 -5.54
CA VAL A 34 -13.71 4.00 -6.09
C VAL A 34 -14.33 3.47 -7.39
N ALA A 35 -13.53 2.88 -8.27
CA ALA A 35 -14.02 2.30 -9.52
C ALA A 35 -15.01 1.15 -9.25
N ARG A 36 -14.70 0.26 -8.29
CA ARG A 36 -15.60 -0.83 -7.89
C ARG A 36 -16.87 -0.33 -7.21
N ALA A 37 -16.77 0.72 -6.38
CA ALA A 37 -17.95 1.35 -5.79
C ALA A 37 -18.90 1.90 -6.86
N ARG A 38 -18.35 2.56 -7.89
CA ARG A 38 -19.14 3.03 -9.03
C ARG A 38 -19.81 1.87 -9.76
N THR A 39 -19.07 0.79 -10.04
CA THR A 39 -19.65 -0.41 -10.65
C THR A 39 -20.79 -0.99 -9.82
N ALA A 40 -20.65 -1.06 -8.49
CA ALA A 40 -21.71 -1.56 -7.62
C ALA A 40 -22.99 -0.70 -7.67
N LEU A 41 -22.90 0.59 -8.00
CA LEU A 41 -24.04 1.49 -8.14
C LEU A 41 -24.65 1.50 -9.55
N ASP A 42 -23.85 1.24 -10.60
CA ASP A 42 -24.27 1.35 -12.00
C ASP A 42 -24.89 0.06 -12.57
N LEU A 43 -24.80 -1.07 -11.85
CA LEU A 43 -25.38 -2.34 -12.30
C LEU A 43 -26.92 -2.37 -12.14
N GLU A 44 -27.59 -3.18 -12.97
CA GLU A 44 -29.06 -3.36 -12.94
C GLU A 44 -29.60 -3.77 -11.56
N ALA A 45 -28.76 -4.41 -10.74
CA ALA A 45 -28.98 -4.65 -9.33
C ALA A 45 -27.96 -3.84 -8.52
N ALA A 46 -28.23 -2.54 -8.37
CA ALA A 46 -27.39 -1.66 -7.56
C ALA A 46 -27.25 -2.23 -6.13
N ASP A 47 -26.02 -2.29 -5.65
CA ASP A 47 -25.67 -2.75 -4.30
C ASP A 47 -25.00 -1.59 -3.53
N PRO A 48 -25.78 -0.75 -2.85
CA PRO A 48 -25.26 0.38 -2.08
C PRO A 48 -24.36 -0.06 -0.93
N ASP A 49 -24.61 -1.22 -0.33
CA ASP A 49 -23.82 -1.73 0.80
C ASP A 49 -22.41 -2.10 0.33
N MET A 50 -22.30 -2.81 -0.81
CA MET A 50 -21.02 -3.09 -1.44
C MET A 50 -20.31 -1.79 -1.89
N ALA A 51 -21.05 -0.83 -2.43
CA ALA A 51 -20.49 0.46 -2.81
C ALA A 51 -19.90 1.21 -1.60
N MET A 52 -20.64 1.27 -0.49
CA MET A 52 -20.17 1.87 0.76
C MET A 52 -18.93 1.16 1.30
N ALA A 53 -18.92 -0.17 1.30
CA ALA A 53 -17.76 -0.95 1.73
C ALA A 53 -16.51 -0.63 0.90
N HIS A 54 -16.66 -0.46 -0.42
CA HIS A 54 -15.55 -0.03 -1.27
C HIS A 54 -15.11 1.41 -0.97
N LEU A 55 -16.03 2.34 -0.75
CA LEU A 55 -15.69 3.72 -0.39
C LEU A 55 -14.95 3.83 0.94
N ASP A 56 -15.34 3.04 1.95
CA ASP A 56 -14.64 2.98 3.24
C ASP A 56 -13.20 2.49 3.10
N ASN A 57 -12.98 1.48 2.26
CA ASN A 57 -11.64 0.99 1.96
C ASN A 57 -10.80 2.04 1.23
N ALA A 58 -11.37 2.77 0.26
CA ALA A 58 -10.69 3.89 -0.41
C ALA A 58 -10.27 4.98 0.57
N ILE A 59 -11.14 5.35 1.53
CA ILE A 59 -10.82 6.30 2.60
C ILE A 59 -9.68 5.77 3.48
N GLY A 60 -9.66 4.47 3.76
CA GLY A 60 -8.55 3.80 4.44
C GLY A 60 -7.21 4.01 3.73
N CYS A 61 -7.15 3.74 2.42
CA CYS A 61 -5.96 3.95 1.60
C CYS A 61 -5.51 5.42 1.61
N LEU A 62 -6.43 6.38 1.47
CA LEU A 62 -6.11 7.81 1.49
C LEU A 62 -5.59 8.28 2.85
N LYS A 63 -6.12 7.76 3.95
CA LYS A 63 -5.61 8.05 5.30
C LYS A 63 -4.19 7.52 5.49
N ALA A 64 -3.92 6.30 5.01
CA ALA A 64 -2.58 5.71 5.03
C ALA A 64 -1.61 6.57 4.20
N MET A 65 -2.02 7.02 3.01
CA MET A 65 -1.23 7.89 2.14
C MET A 65 -0.85 9.21 2.82
N VAL A 66 -1.79 9.84 3.53
CA VAL A 66 -1.52 11.06 4.31
C VAL A 66 -0.53 10.79 5.45
N ALA A 67 -0.65 9.65 6.13
CA ALA A 67 0.28 9.27 7.19
C ALA A 67 1.70 9.04 6.65
N GLU A 68 1.83 8.33 5.53
CA GLU A 68 3.10 8.07 4.85
C GLU A 68 3.73 9.36 4.32
N SER A 69 2.95 10.22 3.66
CA SER A 69 3.43 11.52 3.16
C SER A 69 3.98 12.38 4.29
N LYS A 70 3.31 12.39 5.46
CA LYS A 70 3.80 13.11 6.65
C LYS A 70 5.08 12.50 7.22
N ALA A 71 5.22 11.18 7.18
CA ALA A 71 6.44 10.51 7.63
C ALA A 71 7.63 10.88 6.75
N ILE A 72 7.44 10.85 5.42
CA ILE A 72 8.46 11.26 4.44
C ILE A 72 8.87 12.72 4.66
N LEU A 73 7.91 13.64 4.80
CA LEU A 73 8.19 15.07 5.00
C LEU A 73 8.85 15.41 6.34
N ARG A 74 8.72 14.56 7.37
CA ARG A 74 9.39 14.75 8.67
C ARG A 74 10.80 14.16 8.71
N GLY A 75 11.10 13.23 7.81
CA GLY A 75 12.42 12.60 7.68
C GLY A 75 13.32 13.24 6.62
N ALA A 76 12.79 14.18 5.83
CA ALA A 76 13.51 15.00 4.85
C ALA A 76 13.98 16.32 5.48
#